data_AF-A0A3D4PCC1-F1
#
_entry.id   AF-A0A3D4PCC1-F1
#
_cell.length_a   1.000
_cell.length_b   1.000
_cell.length_c   1.000
_cell.angle_alpha   90.00
_cell.angle_beta   90.00
_cell.angle_gamma   90.00
#
_symmetry.space_group_name_H-M   'P 1'
#
loop_
_entity.id
_entity.type
_entity.pdbx_description
1 polymer ?
#
loop_
_entity_poly.entity_id
_entity_poly.type
_entity_poly.pdbx_seq_one_letter_code
_entity_poly.pdbx_strand_id
1 'polypeptide(L)'
;MGRVRSELQLKFVLGIICTTLLAFLPNTASAQPGGGQPTENVGVFTIQFWDQGDNGGAGAVDANGNVVANGNLGTWTNEEKAAVRRAFTYWSNTLNAAPTVNPVIRLIKNDNTTTFGGTAISFETAAGMTAQTNTYNILATGGVPATSPTQIDGSIEFASGNGGNFGTNRILQLGTEARSLEQEAIFNIAALLGVGNVDDVNNFVAADGNNVNAPYLNLINPDGNGNNTFQGTTALTIFGPNGLPLPLDGTQTDGVNESFTNLPNHNSSNIANSILNIPHYAPGELAIFDDIGYNGYNPANHFGTAIYQDGIAPQNFAGSAPTADYGIGLFLQADNHVLTQTGNITASGFAATGIRLSDANNNRVNIATGQSITTNGSQGIGVLVSSGSGNTIVQQGTINAVGANGRGYVFAFGVNPFQNVVPNSTVPFVDQLDLTGTINASTNAIQIGNPQPVGTVNPQ
;
A
#
# COMPACT_ATOMS: atom_id res chain seq x y z
N MET A 1 -25.53 -69.57 26.83
CA MET A 1 -24.21 -69.23 27.41
C MET A 1 -23.25 -69.07 26.24
N GLY A 2 -22.87 -67.88 25.77
CA GLY A 2 -22.11 -66.83 26.49
C GLY A 2 -20.61 -67.03 26.19
N ARG A 3 -20.10 -66.47 25.08
CA ARG A 3 -19.28 -65.23 24.99
C ARG A 3 -17.89 -65.28 25.68
N VAL A 4 -16.84 -65.18 24.84
CA VAL A 4 -15.81 -64.09 24.83
C VAL A 4 -14.50 -64.24 25.65
N ARG A 5 -13.38 -63.95 24.95
CA ARG A 5 -12.03 -63.43 25.38
C ARG A 5 -11.12 -64.42 26.14
N SER A 6 -9.78 -64.37 26.09
CA SER A 6 -8.80 -63.35 25.66
C SER A 6 -7.37 -63.93 25.67
N GLU A 7 -6.53 -63.39 24.79
CA GLU A 7 -5.16 -62.88 25.02
C GLU A 7 -4.03 -63.72 25.66
N LEU A 8 -2.86 -63.44 25.09
CA LEU A 8 -1.53 -63.35 25.71
C LEU A 8 -0.72 -64.65 25.84
N GLN A 9 0.39 -64.69 25.09
CA GLN A 9 1.78 -64.93 25.55
C GLN A 9 2.58 -65.58 24.41
N LEU A 10 3.27 -64.79 23.57
CA LEU A 10 4.73 -64.85 23.53
C LEU A 10 5.31 -63.65 22.78
N LYS A 11 6.35 -63.11 23.38
CA LYS A 11 6.92 -61.78 23.20
C LYS A 11 8.41 -62.00 22.88
N PHE A 12 8.97 -61.15 22.00
CA PHE A 12 10.40 -60.80 21.80
C PHE A 12 11.30 -61.76 20.99
N VAL A 13 11.75 -61.28 19.81
CA VAL A 13 13.11 -60.72 19.51
C VAL A 13 12.98 -59.97 18.15
N LEU A 14 12.80 -58.65 18.13
CA LEU A 14 13.81 -57.59 17.89
C LEU A 14 14.69 -57.75 16.63
N GLY A 15 14.51 -56.88 15.64
CA GLY A 15 15.38 -56.77 14.47
C GLY A 15 14.97 -55.59 13.56
N ILE A 16 15.46 -54.40 13.91
CA ILE A 16 15.34 -53.13 13.20
C ILE A 16 16.05 -53.22 11.84
N ILE A 17 15.41 -52.75 10.76
CA ILE A 17 15.94 -51.93 9.64
C ILE A 17 14.77 -51.74 8.66
N CYS A 18 14.21 -50.53 8.62
CA CYS A 18 13.41 -50.07 7.48
C CYS A 18 13.79 -48.62 7.22
N THR A 19 14.73 -48.43 6.30
CA THR A 19 15.06 -47.15 5.69
C THR A 19 15.46 -47.41 4.24
N THR A 20 14.78 -46.69 3.34
CA THR A 20 15.15 -46.34 1.96
C THR A 20 15.43 -47.47 0.95
N LEU A 21 14.53 -47.62 -0.03
CA LEU A 21 14.96 -47.74 -1.42
C LEU A 21 13.90 -47.17 -2.38
N LEU A 22 14.28 -46.04 -3.01
CA LEU A 22 13.68 -45.48 -4.22
C LEU A 22 13.73 -46.51 -5.35
N ALA A 23 12.65 -46.61 -6.13
CA ALA A 23 12.69 -47.14 -7.50
C ALA A 23 12.19 -46.06 -8.46
N PHE A 24 13.15 -45.50 -9.20
CA PHE A 24 12.98 -44.64 -10.36
C PHE A 24 12.30 -45.41 -11.51
N LEU A 25 11.30 -44.80 -12.15
CA LEU A 25 10.96 -45.09 -13.54
C LEU A 25 11.15 -43.79 -14.34
N PRO A 26 11.88 -43.81 -15.47
CA PRO A 26 12.07 -42.63 -16.30
C PRO A 26 10.82 -42.45 -17.16
N ASN A 27 9.99 -41.46 -16.84
CA ASN A 27 8.98 -41.00 -17.78
C ASN A 27 9.60 -39.93 -18.67
N THR A 28 9.54 -40.18 -19.97
CA THR A 28 9.92 -39.31 -21.07
C THR A 28 9.30 -37.92 -20.88
N ALA A 29 10.14 -36.92 -20.66
CA ALA A 29 9.74 -35.53 -20.56
C ALA A 29 9.30 -35.00 -21.94
N SER A 30 8.01 -34.73 -22.07
CA SER A 30 7.45 -33.83 -23.08
C SER A 30 6.68 -32.70 -22.38
N ALA A 31 7.26 -31.49 -22.43
CA ALA A 31 6.62 -30.16 -22.48
C ALA A 31 5.52 -29.71 -21.47
N GLN A 32 5.93 -28.85 -20.52
CA GLN A 32 5.32 -27.59 -19.95
C GLN A 32 3.95 -27.59 -19.21
N PRO A 33 3.68 -26.62 -18.30
CA PRO A 33 4.30 -26.36 -17.00
C PRO A 33 3.18 -26.35 -15.90
N GLY A 34 2.78 -27.53 -15.44
CA GLY A 34 1.67 -27.71 -14.47
C GLY A 34 2.09 -28.39 -13.17
N GLY A 35 3.37 -28.31 -12.81
CA GLY A 35 3.92 -28.93 -11.60
C GLY A 35 3.67 -28.09 -10.35
N GLY A 36 2.43 -28.07 -9.86
CA GLY A 36 2.08 -27.93 -8.44
C GLY A 36 2.82 -26.90 -7.59
N GLN A 37 2.97 -25.66 -8.05
CA GLN A 37 3.43 -24.60 -7.15
C GLN A 37 2.39 -24.42 -6.03
N PRO A 38 2.76 -24.52 -4.74
CA PRO A 38 1.82 -24.34 -3.65
C PRO A 38 1.15 -22.97 -3.75
N THR A 39 -0.18 -22.98 -3.77
CA THR A 39 -0.98 -21.77 -3.64
C THR A 39 -1.36 -21.56 -2.19
N GLU A 40 -1.58 -20.31 -1.83
CA GLU A 40 -2.24 -19.96 -0.57
C GLU A 40 -3.25 -18.84 -0.79
N ASN A 41 -4.36 -18.91 -0.04
CA ASN A 41 -5.38 -17.87 -0.08
C ASN A 41 -5.05 -16.78 0.94
N VAL A 42 -5.05 -15.53 0.49
CA VAL A 42 -4.85 -14.34 1.33
C VAL A 42 -5.98 -13.38 1.04
N GLY A 43 -7.01 -13.43 1.89
CA GLY A 43 -8.24 -12.67 1.68
C GLY A 43 -8.92 -13.06 0.36
N VAL A 44 -9.20 -12.07 -0.49
CA VAL A 44 -9.82 -12.25 -1.81
C VAL A 44 -8.85 -12.71 -2.90
N PHE A 45 -7.58 -12.96 -2.58
CA PHE A 45 -6.55 -13.36 -3.55
C PHE A 45 -6.10 -14.80 -3.32
N THR A 46 -5.63 -15.45 -4.39
CA THR A 46 -4.82 -16.66 -4.34
C THR A 46 -3.42 -16.28 -4.78
N ILE A 47 -2.38 -16.59 -4.00
CA ILE A 47 -1.00 -16.21 -4.35
C ILE A 47 -0.08 -17.42 -4.51
N GLN A 48 0.93 -17.28 -5.38
CA GLN A 48 1.97 -18.27 -5.66
C GLN A 48 3.34 -17.61 -5.54
N PHE A 49 4.05 -17.85 -4.43
CA PHE A 49 5.46 -17.48 -4.34
C PHE A 49 6.29 -18.40 -5.22
N TRP A 50 7.15 -17.85 -6.07
CA TRP A 50 8.04 -18.62 -6.94
C TRP A 50 9.49 -18.46 -6.49
N ASP A 51 10.09 -19.56 -6.08
CA ASP A 51 11.44 -19.69 -5.54
C ASP A 51 12.38 -20.33 -6.58
N GLN A 52 13.68 -20.08 -6.44
CA GLN A 52 14.70 -20.84 -7.16
C GLN A 52 14.59 -22.35 -6.89
N GLY A 53 14.62 -23.14 -7.96
CA GLY A 53 14.48 -24.59 -7.92
C GLY A 53 13.06 -25.09 -8.21
N ASP A 54 12.07 -24.20 -8.18
CA ASP A 54 10.69 -24.55 -8.51
C ASP A 54 10.54 -24.95 -9.98
N ASN A 55 9.44 -25.66 -10.28
CA ASN A 55 9.14 -26.20 -11.60
C ASN A 55 10.30 -27.02 -12.21
N GLY A 56 10.97 -27.82 -11.37
CA GLY A 56 12.11 -28.64 -11.79
C GLY A 56 13.32 -27.83 -12.27
N GLY A 57 13.45 -26.57 -11.84
CA GLY A 57 14.54 -25.68 -12.24
C GLY A 57 14.37 -25.04 -13.61
N ALA A 58 13.16 -25.05 -14.18
CA ALA A 58 12.88 -24.42 -15.48
C ALA A 58 12.79 -22.87 -15.41
N GLY A 59 12.74 -22.30 -14.20
CA GLY A 59 12.54 -20.86 -13.98
C GLY A 59 11.08 -20.49 -13.75
N ALA A 60 10.80 -19.19 -13.72
CA ALA A 60 9.46 -18.63 -13.57
C ALA A 60 8.98 -18.04 -14.90
N VAL A 61 7.67 -18.09 -15.13
CA VAL A 61 7.03 -17.43 -16.29
C VAL A 61 6.10 -16.36 -15.75
N ASP A 62 6.21 -15.13 -16.26
CA ASP A 62 5.31 -14.03 -15.88
C ASP A 62 3.94 -14.12 -16.61
N ALA A 63 3.07 -13.12 -16.42
CA ALA A 63 1.77 -13.05 -17.08
C ALA A 63 1.85 -12.78 -18.59
N ASN A 64 2.96 -12.25 -19.12
CA ASN A 64 3.16 -12.03 -20.56
C ASN A 64 3.84 -13.23 -21.26
N GLY A 65 4.20 -14.27 -20.50
CA GLY A 65 4.93 -15.42 -21.02
C GLY A 65 6.44 -15.24 -21.05
N ASN A 66 6.98 -14.15 -20.49
CA ASN A 66 8.42 -13.97 -20.36
C ASN A 66 8.98 -14.93 -19.30
N VAL A 67 10.20 -15.41 -19.54
CA VAL A 67 10.84 -16.40 -18.67
C VAL A 67 11.96 -15.76 -17.86
N VAL A 68 11.82 -15.81 -16.53
CA VAL A 68 12.93 -15.56 -15.60
C VAL A 68 13.66 -16.89 -15.36
N ALA A 69 14.89 -16.98 -15.85
CA ALA A 69 15.69 -18.20 -15.74
C ALA A 69 15.89 -18.62 -14.28
N ASN A 70 15.94 -19.92 -13.99
CA ASN A 70 16.08 -20.41 -12.62
C ASN A 70 17.33 -19.90 -11.89
N GLY A 71 18.44 -19.72 -12.60
CA GLY A 71 19.68 -19.17 -12.03
C GLY A 71 19.55 -17.70 -11.57
N ASN A 72 18.51 -17.01 -12.06
CA ASN A 72 18.21 -15.62 -11.77
C ASN A 72 17.14 -15.47 -10.67
N LEU A 73 16.48 -16.56 -10.29
CA LEU A 73 15.50 -16.53 -9.22
C LEU A 73 16.20 -16.49 -7.86
N GLY A 74 15.66 -15.68 -6.95
CA GLY A 74 15.99 -15.72 -5.55
C GLY A 74 15.19 -16.78 -4.78
N THR A 75 15.47 -16.88 -3.48
CA THR A 75 14.64 -17.62 -2.52
C THR A 75 14.01 -16.64 -1.53
N TRP A 76 12.69 -16.71 -1.41
CA TRP A 76 11.86 -15.93 -0.49
C TRP A 76 12.08 -16.38 0.96
N THR A 77 12.42 -15.44 1.83
CA THR A 77 12.47 -15.69 3.29
C THR A 77 11.07 -15.69 3.90
N ASN A 78 10.91 -16.21 5.12
CA ASN A 78 9.61 -16.20 5.80
C ASN A 78 9.12 -14.78 6.09
N GLU A 79 10.04 -13.88 6.43
CA GLU A 79 9.78 -12.47 6.70
C GLU A 79 9.32 -11.73 5.44
N GLU A 80 9.95 -12.01 4.30
CA GLU A 80 9.55 -11.46 2.99
C GLU A 80 8.16 -11.95 2.59
N LYS A 81 7.88 -13.26 2.70
CA LYS A 81 6.54 -13.81 2.43
C LYS A 81 5.49 -13.18 3.35
N ALA A 82 5.82 -12.99 4.63
CA ALA A 82 4.92 -12.32 5.58
C ALA A 82 4.65 -10.85 5.23
N ALA A 83 5.65 -10.12 4.71
CA ALA A 83 5.47 -8.74 4.24
C ALA A 83 4.50 -8.66 3.05
N VAL A 84 4.69 -9.52 2.04
CA VAL A 84 3.80 -9.55 0.87
C VAL A 84 2.39 -9.97 1.25
N ARG A 85 2.21 -10.96 2.15
CA ARG A 85 0.89 -11.34 2.65
C ARG A 85 0.14 -10.20 3.32
N ARG A 86 0.84 -9.33 4.07
CA ARG A 86 0.21 -8.16 4.69
C ARG A 86 -0.25 -7.15 3.64
N ALA A 87 0.49 -6.97 2.56
CA ALA A 87 0.06 -6.14 1.43
C ALA A 87 -1.22 -6.67 0.75
N PHE A 88 -1.32 -7.98 0.52
CA PHE A 88 -2.55 -8.61 0.01
C PHE A 88 -3.71 -8.52 1.00
N THR A 89 -3.43 -8.65 2.31
CA THR A 89 -4.43 -8.48 3.36
C THR A 89 -4.95 -7.05 3.40
N TYR A 90 -4.08 -6.05 3.29
CA TYR A 90 -4.45 -4.65 3.17
C TYR A 90 -5.44 -4.44 2.02
N TRP A 91 -5.10 -4.89 0.81
CA TRP A 91 -6.01 -4.76 -0.34
C TRP A 91 -7.30 -5.54 -0.15
N SER A 92 -7.25 -6.76 0.38
CA SER A 92 -8.48 -7.52 0.65
C SER A 92 -9.43 -6.80 1.61
N ASN A 93 -8.89 -6.14 2.63
CA ASN A 93 -9.69 -5.38 3.59
C ASN A 93 -10.20 -4.07 2.97
N THR A 94 -9.37 -3.38 2.19
CA THR A 94 -9.72 -2.11 1.53
C THR A 94 -10.78 -2.28 0.45
N LEU A 95 -10.65 -3.30 -0.40
CA LEU A 95 -11.59 -3.53 -1.50
C LEU A 95 -12.90 -4.18 -1.04
N ASN A 96 -12.88 -4.86 0.11
CA ASN A 96 -14.01 -5.62 0.67
C ASN A 96 -14.79 -6.44 -0.40
N ALA A 97 -14.08 -6.96 -1.39
CA ALA A 97 -14.66 -7.68 -2.51
C ALA A 97 -15.12 -9.07 -2.07
N ALA A 98 -16.09 -9.64 -2.77
CA ALA A 98 -16.57 -11.00 -2.54
C ALA A 98 -16.66 -11.77 -3.86
N PRO A 99 -15.53 -12.01 -4.54
CA PRO A 99 -15.54 -12.68 -5.83
C PRO A 99 -15.96 -14.15 -5.68
N THR A 100 -16.54 -14.73 -6.74
CA THR A 100 -16.88 -16.17 -6.75
C THR A 100 -15.63 -17.05 -6.86
N VAL A 101 -14.57 -16.51 -7.47
CA VAL A 101 -13.25 -17.14 -7.61
C VAL A 101 -12.20 -16.09 -7.29
N ASN A 102 -11.21 -16.43 -6.49
CA ASN A 102 -10.10 -15.51 -6.20
C ASN A 102 -9.14 -15.45 -7.40
N PRO A 103 -8.69 -14.26 -7.85
CA PRO A 103 -7.62 -14.15 -8.84
C PRO A 103 -6.34 -14.81 -8.33
N VAL A 104 -5.63 -15.49 -9.23
CA VAL A 104 -4.36 -16.16 -8.94
C VAL A 104 -3.18 -15.28 -9.34
N ILE A 105 -2.41 -14.82 -8.36
CA ILE A 105 -1.27 -13.91 -8.57
C ILE A 105 0.05 -14.63 -8.32
N ARG A 106 0.96 -14.59 -9.29
CA ARG A 106 2.32 -15.15 -9.17
C ARG A 106 3.30 -14.10 -8.67
N LEU A 107 4.14 -14.45 -7.70
CA LEU A 107 5.12 -13.57 -7.07
C LEU A 107 6.52 -14.10 -7.39
N ILE A 108 7.24 -13.37 -8.23
CA ILE A 108 8.56 -13.76 -8.74
C ILE A 108 9.62 -12.93 -8.02
N LYS A 109 10.69 -13.58 -7.53
CA LYS A 109 11.86 -12.89 -6.97
C LYS A 109 13.00 -13.01 -7.97
N ASN A 110 13.32 -11.93 -8.68
CA ASN A 110 14.37 -11.87 -9.69
C ASN A 110 15.64 -11.20 -9.12
N ASP A 111 16.64 -12.00 -8.79
CA ASP A 111 17.90 -11.55 -8.22
C ASP A 111 18.96 -11.22 -9.30
N ASN A 112 18.62 -11.27 -10.59
CA ASN A 112 19.56 -11.01 -11.70
C ASN A 112 19.61 -9.54 -12.15
N THR A 113 18.73 -8.69 -11.65
CA THR A 113 18.80 -7.26 -11.97
C THR A 113 19.75 -6.54 -11.01
N THR A 114 20.14 -5.31 -11.35
CA THR A 114 20.98 -4.46 -10.50
C THR A 114 20.19 -3.32 -9.86
N THR A 115 18.87 -3.27 -10.06
CA THR A 115 17.94 -2.21 -9.65
C THR A 115 16.85 -2.76 -8.74
N PHE A 116 16.52 -2.05 -7.66
CA PHE A 116 15.39 -2.36 -6.77
C PHE A 116 14.09 -1.84 -7.39
N GLY A 117 13.11 -2.73 -7.61
CA GLY A 117 11.77 -2.38 -8.08
C GLY A 117 10.89 -3.61 -8.26
N GLY A 118 9.58 -3.44 -8.07
CA GLY A 118 8.57 -4.39 -8.48
C GLY A 118 8.02 -4.02 -9.87
N THR A 119 7.69 -5.02 -10.68
CA THR A 119 6.91 -4.83 -11.90
C THR A 119 5.70 -5.75 -11.85
N ALA A 120 4.53 -5.15 -11.69
CA ALA A 120 3.26 -5.84 -11.77
C ALA A 120 2.78 -5.90 -13.23
N ILE A 121 2.32 -7.09 -13.62
CA ILE A 121 1.79 -7.37 -14.95
C ILE A 121 0.52 -8.17 -14.75
N SER A 122 -0.61 -7.70 -15.28
CA SER A 122 -1.86 -8.47 -15.31
C SER A 122 -2.06 -9.10 -16.67
N PHE A 123 -2.72 -10.26 -16.72
CA PHE A 123 -3.37 -10.68 -17.96
C PHE A 123 -4.49 -9.69 -18.27
N GLU A 124 -4.61 -9.30 -19.53
CA GLU A 124 -5.67 -8.42 -20.02
C GLU A 124 -6.78 -9.22 -20.69
N THR A 125 -8.02 -8.81 -20.42
CA THR A 125 -9.20 -9.24 -21.14
C THR A 125 -9.66 -8.12 -22.05
N ALA A 126 -9.76 -8.40 -23.35
CA ALA A 126 -10.49 -7.56 -24.28
C ALA A 126 -11.95 -8.02 -24.29
N ALA A 127 -12.84 -7.28 -23.63
CA ALA A 127 -14.28 -7.45 -23.76
C ALA A 127 -14.84 -6.35 -24.67
N GLY A 128 -14.75 -6.52 -25.98
CA GLY A 128 -15.04 -5.43 -26.94
C GLY A 128 -13.89 -4.42 -27.02
N MET A 129 -14.21 -3.12 -27.06
CA MET A 129 -13.23 -2.01 -27.18
C MET A 129 -12.57 -1.58 -25.84
N THR A 130 -12.81 -2.30 -24.74
CA THR A 130 -12.27 -2.01 -23.39
C THR A 130 -11.25 -3.08 -23.01
N ALA A 131 -9.99 -2.71 -22.79
CA ALA A 131 -9.00 -3.57 -22.14
C ALA A 131 -9.14 -3.43 -20.62
N GLN A 132 -9.27 -4.55 -19.91
CA GLN A 132 -9.40 -4.60 -18.46
C GLN A 132 -8.46 -5.67 -17.90
N THR A 133 -7.83 -5.41 -16.76
CA THR A 133 -7.03 -6.42 -16.06
C THR A 133 -7.95 -7.55 -15.59
N ASN A 134 -7.51 -8.81 -15.71
CA ASN A 134 -8.25 -9.96 -15.19
C ASN A 134 -8.58 -9.78 -13.71
N THR A 135 -7.63 -9.24 -12.94
CA THR A 135 -7.81 -9.00 -11.51
C THR A 135 -8.95 -8.01 -11.24
N TYR A 136 -9.02 -6.89 -11.99
CA TYR A 136 -10.16 -5.96 -11.91
C TYR A 136 -11.47 -6.63 -12.31
N ASN A 137 -11.48 -7.40 -13.39
CA ASN A 137 -12.68 -8.07 -13.85
C ASN A 137 -13.22 -9.08 -12.84
N ILE A 138 -12.36 -9.83 -12.18
CA ILE A 138 -12.78 -10.75 -11.14
C ILE A 138 -13.30 -9.99 -9.91
N LEU A 139 -12.57 -8.98 -9.43
CA LEU A 139 -12.81 -8.37 -8.12
C LEU A 139 -13.84 -7.24 -8.13
N ALA A 140 -13.86 -6.39 -9.16
CA ALA A 140 -14.74 -5.23 -9.25
C ALA A 140 -16.05 -5.54 -9.99
N THR A 141 -15.99 -6.30 -11.09
CA THR A 141 -17.17 -6.54 -11.94
C THR A 141 -17.78 -7.94 -11.79
N GLY A 142 -17.09 -8.86 -11.11
CA GLY A 142 -17.52 -10.26 -10.98
C GLY A 142 -17.49 -11.02 -12.31
N GLY A 143 -16.73 -10.52 -13.28
CA GLY A 143 -16.55 -11.10 -14.59
C GLY A 143 -15.77 -12.42 -14.58
N VAL A 144 -15.79 -13.11 -15.72
CA VAL A 144 -15.04 -14.36 -15.91
C VAL A 144 -13.63 -14.02 -16.39
N PRO A 145 -12.56 -14.52 -15.74
CA PRO A 145 -11.20 -14.27 -16.20
C PRO A 145 -10.93 -14.85 -17.60
N ALA A 146 -10.04 -14.21 -18.36
CA ALA A 146 -9.51 -14.85 -19.57
C ALA A 146 -8.84 -16.19 -19.21
N THR A 147 -9.05 -17.19 -20.06
CA THR A 147 -8.37 -18.48 -19.91
C THR A 147 -6.88 -18.30 -20.17
N SER A 148 -6.07 -18.35 -19.10
CA SER A 148 -4.61 -18.30 -19.20
C SER A 148 -4.00 -19.70 -19.36
N PRO A 149 -3.07 -19.91 -20.31
CA PRO A 149 -2.29 -21.14 -20.43
C PRO A 149 -1.46 -21.45 -19.17
N THR A 150 -1.13 -20.44 -18.37
CA THR A 150 -0.29 -20.55 -17.17
C THR A 150 -1.11 -20.59 -15.87
N GLN A 151 -2.45 -20.58 -15.97
CA GLN A 151 -3.41 -20.62 -14.85
C GLN A 151 -3.21 -19.51 -13.81
N ILE A 152 -2.74 -18.34 -14.24
CA ILE A 152 -2.61 -17.14 -13.39
C ILE A 152 -3.34 -15.95 -14.03
N ASP A 153 -3.78 -15.01 -13.21
CA ASP A 153 -4.51 -13.80 -13.60
C ASP A 153 -3.61 -12.56 -13.60
N GLY A 154 -2.48 -12.62 -12.89
CA GLY A 154 -1.43 -11.62 -12.90
C GLY A 154 -0.15 -12.14 -12.26
N SER A 155 0.91 -11.35 -12.38
CA SER A 155 2.20 -11.59 -11.77
C SER A 155 2.83 -10.30 -11.26
N ILE A 156 3.60 -10.39 -10.18
CA ILE A 156 4.47 -9.32 -9.70
C ILE A 156 5.89 -9.88 -9.67
N GLU A 157 6.80 -9.23 -10.37
CA GLU A 157 8.22 -9.52 -10.33
C GLU A 157 8.94 -8.52 -9.43
N PHE A 158 9.52 -8.97 -8.33
CA PHE A 158 10.36 -8.18 -7.43
C PHE A 158 11.82 -8.38 -7.81
N ALA A 159 12.50 -7.31 -8.20
CA ALA A 159 13.88 -7.35 -8.65
C ALA A 159 14.84 -6.74 -7.60
N SER A 160 15.94 -7.43 -7.26
CA SER A 160 16.90 -6.97 -6.23
C SER A 160 18.15 -6.33 -6.85
N GLY A 161 18.57 -5.14 -6.41
CA GLY A 161 19.80 -4.49 -6.88
C GLY A 161 21.06 -4.76 -6.03
N ASN A 162 22.26 -4.54 -6.59
CA ASN A 162 23.55 -4.80 -5.92
C ASN A 162 23.77 -3.79 -4.77
N GLY A 163 23.67 -4.26 -3.52
CA GLY A 163 23.63 -3.43 -2.29
C GLY A 163 22.24 -3.34 -1.65
N GLY A 164 21.21 -3.80 -2.37
CA GLY A 164 19.86 -4.06 -1.87
C GLY A 164 19.75 -5.48 -1.33
N ASN A 165 20.28 -5.73 -0.13
CA ASN A 165 19.49 -6.60 0.76
C ASN A 165 18.08 -5.99 0.79
N PHE A 166 17.02 -6.79 0.97
CA PHE A 166 15.70 -6.28 1.40
C PHE A 166 15.85 -5.53 2.72
N GLY A 167 16.44 -4.34 2.64
CA GLY A 167 17.49 -3.93 3.56
C GLY A 167 16.87 -3.66 4.89
N THR A 168 17.23 -4.50 5.85
CA THR A 168 16.76 -4.54 7.23
C THR A 168 17.21 -3.30 8.01
N ASN A 169 16.76 -2.12 7.61
CA ASN A 169 16.49 -0.97 8.47
C ASN A 169 16.09 0.20 7.58
N ARG A 170 14.88 0.70 7.78
CA ARG A 170 14.52 2.13 7.76
C ARG A 170 13.00 2.31 7.67
N ILE A 171 12.36 2.52 8.83
CA ILE A 171 11.13 3.31 8.88
C ILE A 171 11.14 4.21 10.12
N LEU A 172 11.44 5.50 9.93
CA LEU A 172 11.30 6.46 11.01
C LEU A 172 9.83 6.71 11.36
N GLN A 173 8.91 6.53 10.40
CA GLN A 173 7.47 6.71 10.62
C GLN A 173 6.77 5.49 11.23
N LEU A 174 7.13 4.25 10.87
CA LEU A 174 6.47 3.01 11.31
C LEU A 174 7.35 2.09 12.19
N GLY A 175 8.57 2.48 12.58
CA GLY A 175 9.45 1.71 13.48
C GLY A 175 10.57 0.88 12.80
N THR A 176 11.38 0.16 13.60
CA THR A 176 12.60 -0.58 13.18
C THR A 176 12.37 -1.84 12.33
N GLU A 177 11.13 -2.14 11.93
CA GLU A 177 10.83 -3.25 11.04
C GLU A 177 10.94 -2.75 9.60
N ALA A 178 11.99 -3.13 8.89
CA ALA A 178 12.16 -2.79 7.48
C ALA A 178 11.04 -3.39 6.61
N ARG A 179 10.22 -2.53 5.98
CA ARG A 179 9.06 -2.93 5.16
C ARG A 179 9.04 -2.31 3.77
N SER A 180 10.20 -2.03 3.17
CA SER A 180 10.26 -1.57 1.77
C SER A 180 9.53 -2.54 0.83
N LEU A 181 9.63 -3.85 1.09
CA LEU A 181 8.92 -4.87 0.33
C LEU A 181 7.40 -4.85 0.51
N GLU A 182 6.89 -4.55 1.71
CA GLU A 182 5.44 -4.47 1.93
C GLU A 182 4.85 -3.26 1.20
N GLN A 183 5.52 -2.11 1.28
CA GLN A 183 5.13 -0.91 0.56
C GLN A 183 5.19 -1.11 -0.96
N GLU A 184 6.28 -1.70 -1.45
CA GLU A 184 6.43 -2.06 -2.86
C GLU A 184 5.33 -3.03 -3.30
N ALA A 185 4.99 -4.02 -2.47
CA ALA A 185 3.90 -4.94 -2.76
C ALA A 185 2.53 -4.24 -2.75
N ILE A 186 2.25 -3.34 -1.80
CA ILE A 186 1.00 -2.55 -1.78
C ILE A 186 0.87 -1.76 -3.08
N PHE A 187 1.94 -1.09 -3.51
CA PHE A 187 2.01 -0.34 -4.76
C PHE A 187 1.75 -1.24 -5.98
N ASN A 188 2.53 -2.31 -6.14
CA ASN A 188 2.41 -3.22 -7.29
C ASN A 188 1.06 -3.95 -7.35
N ILE A 189 0.42 -4.23 -6.22
CA ILE A 189 -0.93 -4.83 -6.24
C ILE A 189 -1.95 -3.82 -6.79
N ALA A 190 -1.80 -2.52 -6.53
CA ALA A 190 -2.68 -1.50 -7.09
C ALA A 190 -2.66 -1.47 -8.63
N ALA A 191 -1.47 -1.65 -9.22
CA ALA A 191 -1.29 -1.83 -10.66
C ALA A 191 -2.14 -2.98 -11.21
N LEU A 192 -2.12 -4.14 -10.54
CA LEU A 192 -2.95 -5.29 -10.93
C LEU A 192 -4.45 -4.96 -10.87
N LEU A 193 -4.85 -4.13 -9.92
CA LEU A 193 -6.25 -3.74 -9.68
C LEU A 193 -6.77 -2.72 -10.72
N GLY A 194 -5.98 -2.35 -11.72
CA GLY A 194 -6.42 -1.49 -12.82
C GLY A 194 -6.13 0.00 -12.62
N VAL A 195 -5.27 0.34 -11.66
CA VAL A 195 -4.70 1.68 -11.48
C VAL A 195 -3.23 1.59 -11.81
N GLY A 196 -2.83 1.97 -13.03
CA GLY A 196 -1.52 1.64 -13.61
C GLY A 196 -0.71 2.86 -14.10
N ASN A 197 0.61 2.79 -14.01
CA ASN A 197 1.56 3.77 -14.57
C ASN A 197 1.36 3.99 -16.09
N VAL A 198 1.35 5.25 -16.51
CA VAL A 198 0.76 5.77 -17.77
C VAL A 198 1.78 5.91 -18.90
N ASP A 199 2.93 5.22 -18.82
CA ASP A 199 3.91 5.23 -19.91
C ASP A 199 3.36 4.63 -21.23
N ASP A 200 2.23 3.90 -21.17
CA ASP A 200 1.60 3.25 -22.33
C ASP A 200 0.27 3.89 -22.79
N VAL A 201 -0.07 5.13 -22.41
CA VAL A 201 -1.25 5.79 -23.04
C VAL A 201 -1.05 6.09 -24.53
N ASN A 202 0.21 6.09 -25.01
CA ASN A 202 0.50 6.06 -26.44
C ASN A 202 0.25 4.68 -27.10
N ASN A 203 0.10 3.60 -26.32
CA ASN A 203 -0.30 2.25 -26.78
C ASN A 203 -1.76 1.90 -26.46
N PHE A 204 -2.44 2.67 -25.60
CA PHE A 204 -3.90 2.64 -25.47
C PHE A 204 -4.62 3.42 -26.59
N VAL A 205 -3.87 3.96 -27.54
CA VAL A 205 -4.35 4.18 -28.90
C VAL A 205 -4.11 2.87 -29.64
N ALA A 206 -5.15 2.05 -29.78
CA ALA A 206 -5.10 0.98 -30.77
C ALA A 206 -4.70 1.62 -32.11
N ALA A 207 -3.83 0.94 -32.88
CA ALA A 207 -3.32 1.44 -34.16
C ALA A 207 -4.42 1.78 -35.20
N ASP A 208 -5.69 1.58 -34.86
CA ASP A 208 -6.90 1.91 -35.60
C ASP A 208 -7.61 3.21 -35.14
N GLY A 209 -7.08 3.95 -34.15
CA GLY A 209 -7.63 5.24 -33.71
C GLY A 209 -8.84 5.13 -32.78
N ASN A 210 -9.03 3.99 -32.13
CA ASN A 210 -10.07 3.80 -31.13
C ASN A 210 -9.48 3.92 -29.71
N ASN A 211 -9.96 4.90 -28.93
CA ASN A 211 -9.61 5.04 -27.51
C ASN A 211 -9.97 3.75 -26.76
N VAL A 212 -8.96 3.06 -26.24
CA VAL A 212 -9.16 1.90 -25.39
C VAL A 212 -9.72 2.40 -24.07
N ASN A 213 -11.00 2.14 -23.83
CA ASN A 213 -11.73 2.69 -22.71
C ASN A 213 -11.29 1.99 -21.41
N ALA A 214 -10.24 2.53 -20.75
CA ALA A 214 -9.89 2.16 -19.37
C ALA A 214 -11.09 2.48 -18.47
N PRO A 215 -11.33 1.74 -17.37
CA PRO A 215 -12.58 1.80 -16.59
C PRO A 215 -12.90 3.17 -15.96
N TYR A 216 -12.00 4.16 -16.12
CA TYR A 216 -12.10 5.51 -15.56
C TYR A 216 -12.00 6.65 -16.58
N LEU A 217 -11.76 6.42 -17.88
CA LEU A 217 -11.53 7.54 -18.82
C LEU A 217 -12.75 8.46 -18.93
N ASN A 218 -13.96 7.93 -18.76
CA ASN A 218 -15.19 8.72 -18.69
C ASN A 218 -15.33 9.58 -17.43
N LEU A 219 -14.48 9.35 -16.43
CA LEU A 219 -14.42 10.12 -15.18
C LEU A 219 -13.31 11.16 -15.21
N ILE A 220 -12.54 11.27 -16.30
CA ILE A 220 -11.50 12.27 -16.44
C ILE A 220 -12.05 13.46 -17.23
N ASN A 221 -12.04 14.64 -16.63
CA ASN A 221 -12.35 15.89 -17.30
C ASN A 221 -11.12 16.79 -17.39
N PRO A 222 -10.85 17.40 -18.55
CA PRO A 222 -9.90 18.51 -18.62
C PRO A 222 -10.48 19.70 -17.86
N ASP A 223 -9.70 20.29 -16.96
CA ASP A 223 -10.10 21.42 -16.12
C ASP A 223 -10.20 22.77 -16.86
N GLY A 224 -10.08 22.74 -18.19
CA GLY A 224 -10.07 23.92 -19.06
C GLY A 224 -8.75 24.70 -19.06
N ASN A 225 -7.80 24.36 -18.17
CA ASN A 225 -6.47 24.96 -18.06
C ASN A 225 -5.34 24.02 -18.52
N GLY A 226 -5.70 22.87 -19.08
CA GLY A 226 -4.75 21.87 -19.56
C GLY A 226 -4.37 20.81 -18.53
N ASN A 227 -4.96 20.82 -17.33
CA ASN A 227 -4.83 19.71 -16.37
C ASN A 227 -6.03 18.77 -16.47
N ASN A 228 -5.86 17.55 -15.99
CA ASN A 228 -6.94 16.59 -15.85
C ASN A 228 -7.41 16.48 -14.41
N THR A 229 -8.71 16.28 -14.24
CA THR A 229 -9.36 16.05 -12.94
C THR A 229 -10.18 14.79 -13.00
N PHE A 230 -10.11 13.99 -11.95
CA PHE A 230 -10.95 12.83 -11.77
C PHE A 230 -12.24 13.22 -11.04
N GLN A 231 -13.37 12.94 -11.69
CA GLN A 231 -14.71 13.44 -11.39
C GLN A 231 -15.65 12.33 -10.90
N GLY A 232 -15.08 11.28 -10.31
CA GLY A 232 -15.85 10.25 -9.63
C GLY A 232 -16.67 10.82 -8.46
N THR A 233 -17.78 10.15 -8.12
CA THR A 233 -18.73 10.63 -7.11
C THR A 233 -18.10 10.71 -5.72
N THR A 234 -17.29 9.71 -5.37
CA THR A 234 -16.57 9.66 -4.10
C THR A 234 -15.43 10.67 -4.08
N ALA A 235 -14.68 10.81 -5.19
CA ALA A 235 -13.68 11.86 -5.34
C ALA A 235 -14.27 13.27 -5.17
N LEU A 236 -15.41 13.56 -5.79
CA LEU A 236 -16.14 14.83 -5.64
C LEU A 236 -16.59 15.10 -4.19
N THR A 237 -16.90 14.05 -3.43
CA THR A 237 -17.27 14.17 -2.02
C THR A 237 -16.08 14.61 -1.15
N ILE A 238 -14.86 14.18 -1.50
CA ILE A 238 -13.63 14.50 -0.76
C ILE A 238 -13.01 15.83 -1.23
N PHE A 239 -12.93 16.05 -2.54
CA PHE A 239 -12.23 17.19 -3.16
C PHE A 239 -13.17 18.33 -3.56
N GLY A 240 -14.48 18.17 -3.39
CA GLY A 240 -15.47 19.15 -3.80
C GLY A 240 -15.70 19.17 -5.31
N PRO A 241 -16.40 20.20 -5.84
CA PRO A 241 -16.90 20.23 -7.22
C PRO A 241 -15.81 20.27 -8.30
N ASN A 242 -14.56 20.52 -7.94
CA ASN A 242 -13.44 20.55 -8.87
C ASN A 242 -12.87 19.15 -9.16
N GLY A 243 -13.22 18.14 -8.37
CA GLY A 243 -12.69 16.78 -8.50
C GLY A 243 -11.26 16.64 -8.00
N LEU A 244 -10.73 15.42 -8.06
CA LEU A 244 -9.37 15.08 -7.66
C LEU A 244 -8.38 15.48 -8.78
N PRO A 245 -7.41 16.38 -8.54
CA PRO A 245 -6.41 16.73 -9.55
C PRO A 245 -5.52 15.54 -9.92
N LEU A 246 -5.31 15.32 -11.22
CA LEU A 246 -4.38 14.30 -11.74
C LEU A 246 -3.06 14.97 -12.19
N PRO A 247 -1.89 14.35 -11.92
CA PRO A 247 -0.59 14.90 -12.31
C PRO A 247 -0.45 15.14 -13.82
N LEU A 248 0.19 16.25 -14.20
CA LEU A 248 0.82 16.44 -15.50
C LEU A 248 2.33 16.19 -15.34
N ASP A 249 2.79 15.01 -15.71
CA ASP A 249 4.18 14.86 -16.12
C ASP A 249 4.21 15.30 -17.60
N GLY A 250 5.08 16.25 -17.97
CA GLY A 250 5.19 16.80 -19.32
C GLY A 250 5.49 15.79 -20.46
N THR A 251 5.46 14.48 -20.18
CA THR A 251 5.50 13.37 -21.13
C THR A 251 4.30 12.42 -21.06
N GLN A 252 3.45 12.50 -20.02
CA GLN A 252 2.30 11.63 -19.79
C GLN A 252 0.99 12.40 -20.01
N THR A 253 0.34 12.14 -21.14
CA THR A 253 -1.05 12.54 -21.39
C THR A 253 -2.00 11.49 -20.82
N ASP A 254 -2.93 11.92 -19.98
CA ASP A 254 -4.23 11.27 -19.73
C ASP A 254 -4.27 9.92 -18.97
N GLY A 255 -3.85 9.86 -17.71
CA GLY A 255 -4.21 8.69 -16.89
C GLY A 255 -4.05 8.81 -15.37
N VAL A 256 -4.64 7.83 -14.67
CA VAL A 256 -4.59 7.68 -13.23
C VAL A 256 -3.26 7.01 -12.85
N ASN A 257 -2.23 7.78 -12.43
CA ASN A 257 -0.90 7.25 -12.12
C ASN A 257 -0.77 6.81 -10.65
N GLU A 258 -0.20 5.64 -10.38
CA GLU A 258 0.05 5.06 -9.05
C GLU A 258 0.83 5.97 -8.05
N SER A 259 1.45 7.06 -8.52
CA SER A 259 2.29 7.98 -7.73
C SER A 259 1.56 9.15 -7.03
N PHE A 260 0.25 9.08 -6.84
CA PHE A 260 -0.58 10.19 -6.32
C PHE A 260 -0.28 10.72 -4.91
N THR A 261 0.59 10.07 -4.13
CA THR A 261 1.04 10.62 -2.83
C THR A 261 1.89 11.91 -2.97
N ASN A 262 2.10 12.37 -4.21
CA ASN A 262 2.60 13.70 -4.54
C ASN A 262 1.54 14.41 -5.41
N LEU A 263 0.40 14.82 -4.83
CA LEU A 263 -0.54 15.74 -5.50
C LEU A 263 0.24 17.00 -5.91
N PRO A 264 0.60 17.19 -7.19
CA PRO A 264 1.66 18.13 -7.60
C PRO A 264 1.28 19.60 -7.43
N ASN A 265 0.03 19.88 -7.04
CA ASN A 265 -0.57 21.20 -7.10
C ASN A 265 -0.82 21.83 -5.73
N HIS A 266 -0.35 21.22 -4.64
CA HIS A 266 -0.65 21.77 -3.32
C HIS A 266 0.24 22.96 -2.91
N ASN A 267 1.44 23.12 -3.47
CA ASN A 267 2.17 24.40 -3.60
C ASN A 267 3.48 24.15 -4.35
N SER A 268 3.62 24.77 -5.52
CA SER A 268 4.81 24.81 -6.38
C SER A 268 6.18 24.47 -5.74
N SER A 269 6.84 23.40 -6.21
CA SER A 269 8.12 23.45 -6.94
C SER A 269 8.78 22.07 -7.02
N ASN A 270 8.98 21.57 -8.24
CA ASN A 270 10.12 20.76 -8.70
C ASN A 270 10.83 19.82 -7.71
N ILE A 271 10.12 19.07 -6.86
CA ILE A 271 10.72 17.88 -6.24
C ILE A 271 10.68 16.80 -7.32
N ALA A 272 11.67 16.86 -8.22
CA ALA A 272 11.88 15.95 -9.35
C ALA A 272 12.14 14.48 -8.94
N ASN A 273 11.82 14.12 -7.68
CA ASN A 273 11.93 12.78 -7.14
C ASN A 273 10.62 12.49 -6.39
N SER A 274 9.87 11.50 -6.83
CA SER A 274 8.71 10.92 -6.15
C SER A 274 9.09 10.46 -4.73
N ILE A 275 8.86 11.31 -3.73
CA ILE A 275 9.04 10.93 -2.32
C ILE A 275 7.73 10.30 -1.84
N LEU A 276 7.70 8.96 -1.82
CA LEU A 276 6.61 8.18 -1.25
C LEU A 276 6.66 8.22 0.28
N ASN A 277 6.15 9.30 0.89
CA ASN A 277 6.11 9.43 2.35
C ASN A 277 4.87 8.81 3.01
N ILE A 278 3.87 8.40 2.21
CA ILE A 278 2.70 7.64 2.64
C ILE A 278 2.92 6.19 2.17
N PRO A 279 2.99 5.20 3.07
CA PRO A 279 3.27 3.80 2.71
C PRO A 279 2.05 3.06 2.13
N HIS A 280 0.94 3.77 1.95
CA HIS A 280 -0.38 3.27 1.55
C HIS A 280 -1.09 4.36 0.74
N TYR A 281 -2.24 4.02 0.17
CA TYR A 281 -3.05 4.91 -0.66
C TYR A 281 -3.77 5.95 0.21
N ALA A 282 -3.68 7.23 -0.14
CA ALA A 282 -4.32 8.32 0.58
C ALA A 282 -5.82 8.42 0.20
N PRO A 283 -6.59 9.33 0.84
CA PRO A 283 -8.03 9.42 0.63
C PRO A 283 -8.45 9.61 -0.83
N GLY A 284 -7.67 10.36 -1.62
CA GLY A 284 -7.97 10.60 -3.03
C GLY A 284 -7.79 9.36 -3.87
N GLU A 285 -6.70 8.63 -3.69
CA GLU A 285 -6.45 7.43 -4.46
C GLU A 285 -7.44 6.32 -4.13
N LEU A 286 -7.81 6.14 -2.86
CA LEU A 286 -8.82 5.16 -2.48
C LEU A 286 -10.22 5.51 -3.02
N ALA A 287 -10.53 6.80 -3.17
CA ALA A 287 -11.77 7.22 -3.81
C ALA A 287 -11.82 6.82 -5.29
N ILE A 288 -10.67 6.79 -5.99
CA ILE A 288 -10.61 6.31 -7.36
C ILE A 288 -11.04 4.84 -7.42
N PHE A 289 -10.51 3.98 -6.53
CA PHE A 289 -10.90 2.57 -6.50
C PHE A 289 -12.41 2.39 -6.34
N ASP A 290 -13.04 3.17 -5.45
CA ASP A 290 -14.49 3.16 -5.28
C ASP A 290 -15.23 3.57 -6.56
N ASP A 291 -14.84 4.71 -7.13
CA ASP A 291 -15.48 5.29 -8.30
C ASP A 291 -15.31 4.46 -9.59
N ILE A 292 -14.26 3.63 -9.67
CA ILE A 292 -14.06 2.69 -10.79
C ILE A 292 -14.75 1.35 -10.56
N GLY A 293 -15.48 1.16 -9.45
CA GLY A 293 -16.34 0.00 -9.23
C GLY A 293 -15.91 -0.94 -8.11
N TYR A 294 -14.82 -0.67 -7.39
CA TYR A 294 -14.52 -1.39 -6.15
C TYR A 294 -15.34 -0.82 -4.99
N ASN A 295 -16.59 -1.29 -4.86
CA ASN A 295 -17.59 -0.77 -3.91
C ASN A 295 -17.32 -1.05 -2.41
N GLY A 296 -16.07 -1.35 -2.03
CA GLY A 296 -15.70 -1.66 -0.65
C GLY A 296 -15.08 -0.51 0.12
N TYR A 297 -14.71 0.58 -0.57
CA TYR A 297 -14.13 1.73 0.09
C TYR A 297 -15.19 2.45 0.92
N ASN A 298 -14.98 2.45 2.23
CA ASN A 298 -15.73 3.31 3.13
C ASN A 298 -14.76 4.36 3.69
N PRO A 299 -14.84 5.63 3.27
CA PRO A 299 -13.94 6.68 3.74
C PRO A 299 -13.84 6.71 5.26
N ALA A 300 -14.93 6.52 6.00
CA ALA A 300 -14.93 6.58 7.47
C ALA A 300 -14.08 5.48 8.15
N ASN A 301 -13.85 4.34 7.47
CA ASN A 301 -12.99 3.27 7.98
C ASN A 301 -11.51 3.64 7.85
N HIS A 302 -11.15 4.41 6.82
CA HIS A 302 -9.76 4.77 6.51
C HIS A 302 -9.39 6.17 6.97
N PHE A 303 -10.33 7.12 6.95
CA PHE A 303 -10.10 8.53 7.18
C PHE A 303 -11.26 9.16 7.95
N GLY A 304 -10.94 10.01 8.93
CA GLY A 304 -11.97 10.83 9.60
C GLY A 304 -12.30 12.10 8.82
N THR A 305 -11.32 12.97 8.69
CA THR A 305 -11.41 14.21 7.91
C THR A 305 -10.19 14.30 7.01
N ALA A 306 -10.39 14.59 5.73
CA ALA A 306 -9.32 14.86 4.78
C ALA A 306 -9.50 16.29 4.25
N ILE A 307 -8.44 17.10 4.28
CA ILE A 307 -8.46 18.49 3.84
C ILE A 307 -7.35 18.67 2.81
N TYR A 308 -7.76 19.04 1.59
CA TYR A 308 -6.88 19.23 0.43
C TYR A 308 -6.92 20.65 -0.16
N GLN A 309 -7.91 21.46 0.23
CA GLN A 309 -8.12 22.79 -0.34
C GLN A 309 -7.55 23.86 0.58
N ASP A 310 -6.81 24.80 -0.01
CA ASP A 310 -6.27 25.97 0.68
C ASP A 310 -7.34 26.96 1.14
N GLY A 311 -6.96 27.75 2.14
CA GLY A 311 -7.50 29.11 2.27
C GLY A 311 -8.94 29.20 2.77
N ILE A 312 -9.33 28.39 3.75
CA ILE A 312 -10.63 28.53 4.41
C ILE A 312 -10.46 29.11 5.83
N ALA A 313 -11.47 29.87 6.28
CA ALA A 313 -11.63 30.34 7.66
C ALA A 313 -11.39 29.22 8.69
N PRO A 314 -11.08 29.54 9.97
CA PRO A 314 -10.82 28.54 11.00
C PRO A 314 -11.82 27.37 10.96
N GLN A 315 -11.31 26.15 10.79
CA GLN A 315 -12.16 24.97 10.67
C GLN A 315 -12.07 24.12 11.93
N ASN A 316 -13.23 23.66 12.38
CA ASN A 316 -13.31 22.63 13.40
C ASN A 316 -13.33 21.28 12.70
N PHE A 317 -12.52 20.32 13.15
CA PHE A 317 -12.65 18.93 12.72
C PHE A 317 -13.25 18.09 13.82
N ALA A 318 -14.26 17.31 13.45
CA ALA A 318 -15.01 16.47 14.36
C ALA A 318 -14.18 15.25 14.80
N GLY A 319 -14.70 14.53 15.79
CA GLY A 319 -14.14 13.25 16.19
C GLY A 319 -14.33 12.20 15.09
N SER A 320 -13.44 11.23 15.05
CA SER A 320 -13.45 10.17 14.05
C SER A 320 -12.91 8.87 14.65
N ALA A 321 -13.28 7.73 14.05
CA ALA A 321 -12.87 6.42 14.53
C ALA A 321 -12.48 5.48 13.39
N PRO A 322 -11.45 5.82 12.59
CA PRO A 322 -10.98 4.92 11.54
C PRO A 322 -10.46 3.61 12.15
N THR A 323 -10.85 2.50 11.54
CA THR A 323 -10.54 1.13 12.00
C THR A 323 -9.65 0.37 11.05
N ALA A 324 -9.51 0.83 9.80
CA ALA A 324 -8.62 0.22 8.82
C ALA A 324 -7.15 0.35 9.24
N ASP A 325 -6.34 -0.61 8.81
CA ASP A 325 -4.89 -0.48 8.88
C ASP A 325 -4.47 0.78 8.12
N TYR A 326 -3.51 1.49 8.71
CA TYR A 326 -3.03 2.80 8.28
C TYR A 326 -4.08 3.92 8.33
N GLY A 327 -5.24 3.69 8.93
CA GLY A 327 -6.30 4.70 8.98
C GLY A 327 -5.89 5.98 9.71
N ILE A 328 -6.38 7.13 9.25
CA ILE A 328 -5.97 8.46 9.71
C ILE A 328 -7.17 9.25 10.24
N GLY A 329 -7.10 9.76 11.46
CA GLY A 329 -8.18 10.58 12.03
C GLY A 329 -8.37 11.91 11.29
N LEU A 330 -7.30 12.68 11.12
CA LEU A 330 -7.24 13.90 10.30
C LEU A 330 -6.06 13.79 9.32
N PHE A 331 -6.33 13.88 8.02
CA PHE A 331 -5.34 13.98 6.98
C PHE A 331 -5.33 15.42 6.43
N LEU A 332 -4.24 16.15 6.62
CA LEU A 332 -4.07 17.52 6.17
C LEU A 332 -2.99 17.61 5.09
N GLN A 333 -3.42 17.95 3.89
CA GLN A 333 -2.59 18.34 2.74
C GLN A 333 -3.17 19.64 2.19
N ALA A 334 -3.19 20.66 3.05
CA ALA A 334 -3.79 21.98 2.82
C ALA A 334 -2.91 23.07 3.46
N ASP A 335 -2.88 24.28 2.92
CA ASP A 335 -2.13 25.42 3.47
C ASP A 335 -3.02 26.46 4.17
N ASN A 336 -2.39 27.20 5.09
CA ASN A 336 -2.95 28.40 5.72
C ASN A 336 -4.24 28.17 6.53
N HIS A 337 -4.37 27.00 7.17
CA HIS A 337 -5.52 26.68 8.02
C HIS A 337 -5.29 26.95 9.50
N VAL A 338 -6.36 27.28 10.22
CA VAL A 338 -6.42 27.21 11.68
C VAL A 338 -7.44 26.14 12.06
N LEU A 339 -6.94 24.97 12.46
CA LEU A 339 -7.74 23.79 12.75
C LEU A 339 -7.91 23.58 14.25
N THR A 340 -9.12 23.27 14.70
CA THR A 340 -9.39 22.92 16.11
C THR A 340 -10.14 21.59 16.21
N GLN A 341 -9.59 20.67 17.01
CA GLN A 341 -10.23 19.40 17.30
C GLN A 341 -11.46 19.62 18.20
N THR A 342 -12.64 19.14 17.79
CA THR A 342 -13.89 19.26 18.58
C THR A 342 -14.49 17.94 19.02
N GLY A 343 -13.99 16.81 18.52
CA GLY A 343 -14.37 15.46 18.99
C GLY A 343 -13.14 14.58 19.25
N ASN A 344 -13.33 13.43 19.88
CA ASN A 344 -12.24 12.48 20.11
C ASN A 344 -11.88 11.75 18.82
N ILE A 345 -10.59 11.54 18.57
CA ILE A 345 -10.09 10.66 17.50
C ILE A 345 -9.73 9.31 18.12
N THR A 346 -10.25 8.22 17.58
CA THR A 346 -9.93 6.84 18.00
C THR A 346 -9.54 6.01 16.77
N ALA A 347 -8.30 6.14 16.34
CA ALA A 347 -7.75 5.39 15.21
C ALA A 347 -7.15 4.06 15.71
N SER A 348 -7.65 2.91 15.24
CA SER A 348 -7.38 1.62 15.91
C SER A 348 -6.66 0.56 15.10
N GLY A 349 -6.59 0.70 13.77
CA GLY A 349 -5.88 -0.24 12.90
C GLY A 349 -4.36 -0.26 13.13
N PHE A 350 -3.68 -1.24 12.54
CA PHE A 350 -2.21 -1.27 12.53
C PHE A 350 -1.66 0.02 11.93
N ALA A 351 -0.65 0.63 12.56
CA ALA A 351 -0.02 1.88 12.13
C ALA A 351 -1.01 3.05 11.91
N ALA A 352 -2.19 2.99 12.50
CA ALA A 352 -3.18 4.06 12.40
C ALA A 352 -2.65 5.35 13.04
N THR A 353 -2.96 6.47 12.41
CA THR A 353 -2.46 7.80 12.80
C THR A 353 -3.61 8.69 13.25
N GLY A 354 -3.42 9.43 14.34
CA GLY A 354 -4.44 10.37 14.82
C GLY A 354 -4.57 11.57 13.88
N ILE A 355 -3.48 12.33 13.76
CA ILE A 355 -3.38 13.49 12.86
C ILE A 355 -2.14 13.32 11.98
N ARG A 356 -2.29 13.49 10.67
CA ARG A 356 -1.19 13.50 9.71
C ARG A 356 -1.17 14.80 8.92
N LEU A 357 0.01 15.44 8.87
CA LEU A 357 0.31 16.57 8.01
C LEU A 357 1.27 16.11 6.92
N SER A 358 0.88 16.30 5.67
CA SER A 358 1.67 15.94 4.49
C SER A 358 1.61 17.09 3.50
N ASP A 359 2.77 17.66 3.20
CA ASP A 359 2.92 18.80 2.30
C ASP A 359 2.04 20.00 2.68
N ALA A 360 1.91 20.22 3.99
CA ALA A 360 1.03 21.23 4.57
C ALA A 360 1.87 22.38 5.11
N ASN A 361 1.58 23.62 4.72
CA ASN A 361 2.34 24.81 5.10
C ASN A 361 1.52 25.85 5.85
N ASN A 362 2.18 26.53 6.79
CA ASN A 362 1.63 27.67 7.53
C ASN A 362 0.30 27.35 8.25
N ASN A 363 0.11 26.11 8.69
CA ASN A 363 -1.09 25.69 9.41
C ASN A 363 -0.91 25.80 10.91
N ARG A 364 -2.01 26.07 11.62
CA ARG A 364 -2.10 25.93 13.08
C ARG A 364 -3.07 24.81 13.44
N VAL A 365 -2.60 23.77 14.11
CA VAL A 365 -3.43 22.64 14.56
C VAL A 365 -3.56 22.65 16.08
N ASN A 366 -4.79 22.81 16.58
CA ASN A 366 -5.10 22.85 18.01
C ASN A 366 -5.78 21.53 18.44
N ILE A 367 -5.10 20.77 19.31
CA ILE A 367 -5.66 19.62 20.02
C ILE A 367 -6.21 20.15 21.34
N ALA A 368 -7.50 20.46 21.36
CA ALA A 368 -8.15 21.19 22.45
C ALA A 368 -8.22 20.40 23.78
N THR A 369 -8.27 21.13 24.91
CA THR A 369 -8.50 20.55 26.24
C THR A 369 -9.78 19.72 26.27
N GLY A 370 -9.75 18.58 26.96
CA GLY A 370 -10.89 17.65 27.04
C GLY A 370 -11.03 16.73 25.82
N GLN A 371 -10.29 16.99 24.74
CA GLN A 371 -10.21 16.10 23.59
C GLN A 371 -9.08 15.10 23.73
N SER A 372 -9.26 13.94 23.08
CA SER A 372 -8.25 12.90 23.02
C SER A 372 -8.00 12.41 21.60
N ILE A 373 -6.76 11.99 21.36
CA ILE A 373 -6.32 11.24 20.20
C ILE A 373 -5.86 9.89 20.71
N THR A 374 -6.53 8.82 20.32
CA THR A 374 -6.22 7.46 20.73
C THR A 374 -5.81 6.64 19.50
N THR A 375 -4.60 6.11 19.52
CA THR A 375 -3.93 5.36 18.44
C THR A 375 -3.36 4.06 19.00
N ASN A 376 -4.26 3.15 19.37
CA ASN A 376 -3.89 1.96 20.17
C ASN A 376 -3.51 0.73 19.34
N GLY A 377 -3.65 0.78 18.02
CA GLY A 377 -3.10 -0.24 17.15
C GLY A 377 -1.58 -0.35 17.31
N SER A 378 -1.03 -1.52 17.00
CA SER A 378 0.44 -1.67 16.94
C SER A 378 1.03 -0.67 15.94
N GLN A 379 2.16 -0.05 16.28
CA GLN A 379 2.80 1.05 15.54
C GLN A 379 1.95 2.34 15.42
N GLY A 380 0.90 2.49 16.23
CA GLY A 380 0.03 3.68 16.19
C GLY A 380 0.77 4.99 16.49
N ILE A 381 0.36 6.07 15.82
CA ILE A 381 1.00 7.38 15.93
C ILE A 381 -0.04 8.43 16.31
N GLY A 382 0.18 9.19 17.38
CA GLY A 382 -0.70 10.30 17.75
C GLY A 382 -0.74 11.39 16.68
N VAL A 383 0.41 11.99 16.39
CA VAL A 383 0.57 13.05 15.40
C VAL A 383 1.81 12.78 14.55
N LEU A 384 1.65 12.78 13.23
CA LEU A 384 2.71 12.61 12.25
C LEU A 384 2.80 13.84 11.35
N VAL A 385 3.98 14.45 11.26
CA VAL A 385 4.26 15.50 10.28
C VAL A 385 5.35 14.99 9.34
N SER A 386 4.97 14.81 8.08
CA SER A 386 5.83 14.18 7.07
C SER A 386 6.47 15.17 6.10
N SER A 387 5.86 16.32 5.84
CA SER A 387 6.42 17.35 4.96
C SER A 387 5.65 18.66 5.12
N GLY A 388 6.15 19.73 4.50
CA GLY A 388 5.66 21.09 4.63
C GLY A 388 6.55 21.95 5.54
N SER A 389 6.09 23.15 5.88
CA SER A 389 6.86 24.16 6.61
C SER A 389 5.98 25.21 7.31
N GLY A 390 6.50 25.91 8.31
CA GLY A 390 5.79 27.03 8.94
C GLY A 390 4.61 26.63 9.81
N ASN A 391 4.44 25.33 10.12
CA ASN A 391 3.29 24.87 10.89
C ASN A 391 3.47 25.13 12.40
N THR A 392 2.36 25.32 13.10
CA THR A 392 2.29 25.38 14.56
C THR A 392 1.35 24.31 15.08
N ILE A 393 1.79 23.52 16.07
CA ILE A 393 0.96 22.53 16.74
C ILE A 393 0.81 22.91 18.20
N VAL A 394 -0.44 22.97 18.67
CA VAL A 394 -0.79 23.30 20.05
C VAL A 394 -1.53 22.12 20.66
N GLN A 395 -0.91 21.47 21.64
CA GLN A 395 -1.46 20.30 22.29
C GLN A 395 -1.83 20.57 23.74
N GLN A 396 -3.13 20.72 23.98
CA GLN A 396 -3.74 20.89 25.30
C GLN A 396 -4.53 19.65 25.72
N GLY A 397 -5.02 18.87 24.75
CA GLY A 397 -5.72 17.60 24.97
C GLY A 397 -4.79 16.43 25.30
N THR A 398 -5.30 15.20 25.21
CA THR A 398 -4.53 13.99 25.51
C THR A 398 -4.18 13.20 24.25
N ILE A 399 -2.94 12.72 24.13
CA ILE A 399 -2.54 11.73 23.12
C ILE A 399 -2.27 10.40 23.81
N ASN A 400 -2.93 9.34 23.36
CA ASN A 400 -2.76 7.97 23.82
C ASN A 400 -2.32 7.09 22.64
N ALA A 401 -1.03 6.76 22.57
CA ALA A 401 -0.42 5.88 21.59
C ALA A 401 0.24 4.68 22.32
N VAL A 402 -0.58 3.93 23.06
CA VAL A 402 -0.11 2.89 23.99
C VAL A 402 -0.03 1.49 23.37
N GLY A 403 -0.42 1.34 22.11
CA GLY A 403 -0.21 0.10 21.35
C GLY A 403 1.28 -0.26 21.28
N ALA A 404 1.59 -1.53 20.97
CA ALA A 404 2.98 -1.98 20.82
C ALA A 404 3.71 -1.07 19.81
N ASN A 405 4.90 -0.58 20.16
CA ASN A 405 5.68 0.38 19.35
C ASN A 405 4.99 1.72 19.05
N GLY A 406 3.94 2.09 19.80
CA GLY A 406 3.19 3.33 19.65
C GLY A 406 3.97 4.59 20.04
N ARG A 407 3.72 5.68 19.30
CA ARG A 407 4.47 6.95 19.37
C ARG A 407 3.53 8.14 19.46
N GLY A 408 3.88 9.13 20.30
CA GLY A 408 3.09 10.35 20.45
C GLY A 408 3.20 11.25 19.22
N TYR A 409 4.34 11.90 19.06
CA TYR A 409 4.70 12.72 17.90
C TYR A 409 5.79 12.06 17.07
N VAL A 410 5.65 12.14 15.75
CA VAL A 410 6.69 11.75 14.80
C VAL A 410 6.88 12.86 13.76
N PHE A 411 8.12 13.31 13.61
CA PHE A 411 8.52 14.30 12.61
C PHE A 411 9.56 13.71 11.68
N ALA A 412 9.16 13.31 10.46
CA ALA A 412 10.05 12.67 9.50
C ALA A 412 9.46 12.66 8.09
N PHE A 413 10.28 12.95 7.07
CA PHE A 413 9.97 12.78 5.63
C PHE A 413 9.59 11.36 5.24
N GLY A 414 9.84 10.37 6.10
CA GLY A 414 9.77 8.98 5.71
C GLY A 414 11.03 8.61 4.93
N VAL A 415 10.87 7.76 3.93
CA VAL A 415 11.96 7.31 3.06
C VAL A 415 11.50 7.38 1.61
N ASN A 416 12.41 7.69 0.70
CA ASN A 416 12.19 7.44 -0.70
C ASN A 416 12.60 5.97 -0.98
N PRO A 417 11.70 5.11 -1.50
CA PRO A 417 12.01 3.70 -1.74
C PRO A 417 12.99 3.50 -2.90
N PHE A 418 13.14 4.50 -3.77
CA PHE A 418 14.00 4.50 -4.95
C PHE A 418 15.33 5.22 -4.72
N GLN A 419 15.43 6.07 -3.68
CA GLN A 419 16.65 6.80 -3.35
C GLN A 419 16.84 6.91 -1.83
N ASN A 420 18.04 6.61 -1.34
CA ASN A 420 18.41 6.88 0.05
C ASN A 420 18.78 8.36 0.27
N VAL A 421 17.89 9.27 -0.14
CA VAL A 421 18.05 10.71 0.06
C VAL A 421 16.94 11.17 1.00
N VAL A 422 17.32 11.48 2.24
CA VAL A 422 16.46 12.29 3.11
C VAL A 422 16.58 13.73 2.59
N PRO A 423 15.48 14.38 2.16
CA PRO A 423 15.54 15.77 1.76
C PRO A 423 16.11 16.59 2.92
N ASN A 424 17.16 17.35 2.66
CA ASN A 424 17.71 18.30 3.62
C ASN A 424 16.82 19.54 3.60
N SER A 425 15.74 19.54 4.39
CA SER A 425 15.01 20.78 4.59
C SER A 425 15.85 21.74 5.43
N THR A 426 16.08 22.95 4.93
CA THR A 426 16.65 24.05 5.73
C THR A 426 15.58 24.75 6.57
N VAL A 427 14.31 24.35 6.43
CA VAL A 427 13.15 24.93 7.12
C VAL A 427 12.45 23.83 7.93
N PRO A 428 12.11 24.06 9.21
CA PRO A 428 11.39 23.07 10.00
C PRO A 428 9.98 22.81 9.45
N PHE A 429 9.49 21.59 9.64
CA PHE A 429 8.10 21.25 9.31
C PHE A 429 7.15 21.96 10.26
N VAL A 430 7.56 22.05 11.53
CA VAL A 430 6.83 22.71 12.60
C VAL A 430 7.72 23.78 13.23
N ASP A 431 7.38 25.03 13.04
CA ASP A 431 8.08 26.16 13.66
C ASP A 431 7.92 26.12 15.18
N GLN A 432 6.72 25.77 15.64
CA GLN A 432 6.35 25.80 17.05
C GLN A 432 5.51 24.58 17.46
N LEU A 433 6.01 23.82 18.43
CA LEU A 433 5.30 22.73 19.10
C LEU A 433 5.05 23.12 20.56
N ASP A 434 3.82 23.51 20.89
CA ASP A 434 3.40 23.89 22.24
C ASP A 434 2.72 22.71 22.93
N LEU A 435 3.31 22.20 24.01
CA LEU A 435 2.84 21.01 24.71
C LEU A 435 2.43 21.38 26.15
N THR A 436 1.12 21.39 26.41
CA THR A 436 0.55 21.63 27.75
C THR A 436 -0.40 20.51 28.22
N GLY A 437 -0.76 19.59 27.33
CA GLY A 437 -1.56 18.41 27.66
C GLY A 437 -0.72 17.18 27.99
N THR A 438 -1.34 15.99 27.93
CA THR A 438 -0.68 14.71 28.27
C THR A 438 -0.38 13.87 27.03
N ILE A 439 0.80 13.23 27.00
CA ILE A 439 1.20 12.27 25.96
C ILE A 439 1.55 10.94 26.64
N ASN A 440 0.76 9.90 26.36
CA ASN A 440 1.01 8.52 26.78
C ASN A 440 1.43 7.72 25.54
N ALA A 441 2.70 7.39 25.41
CA ALA A 441 3.23 6.60 24.29
C ALA A 441 4.03 5.40 24.81
N SER A 442 3.95 4.25 24.15
CA SER A 442 4.68 3.06 24.59
C SER A 442 6.18 3.10 24.23
N THR A 443 6.55 3.90 23.22
CA THR A 443 7.95 4.00 22.75
C THR A 443 8.54 5.40 22.93
N ASN A 444 8.07 6.38 22.17
CA ASN A 444 8.55 7.76 22.25
C ASN A 444 7.36 8.72 22.33
N ALA A 445 7.42 9.66 23.28
CA ALA A 445 6.49 10.79 23.31
C ALA A 445 6.71 11.71 22.10
N ILE A 446 7.96 11.93 21.73
CA ILE A 446 8.38 12.71 20.55
C ILE A 446 9.54 11.98 19.87
N GLN A 447 9.40 11.74 18.56
CA GLN A 447 10.45 11.19 17.70
C GLN A 447 10.75 12.17 16.56
N ILE A 448 12.03 12.52 16.43
CA ILE A 448 12.55 13.39 15.38
C ILE A 448 13.46 12.54 14.47
N GLY A 449 13.02 12.31 13.24
CA GLY A 449 13.71 11.44 12.29
C GLY A 449 14.67 12.14 11.33
N ASN A 450 14.53 13.46 11.17
CA ASN A 450 15.29 14.25 10.19
C ASN A 450 16.10 15.37 10.87
N PRO A 451 17.05 16.00 10.17
CA PRO A 451 17.65 17.25 10.64
C PRO A 451 16.60 18.37 10.69
N GLN A 452 16.55 19.11 11.81
CA GLN A 452 15.78 20.36 11.95
C GLN A 452 14.26 20.31 11.65
N PRO A 453 13.47 19.26 12.00
CA PRO A 453 12.06 19.22 11.60
C PRO A 453 11.14 20.03 12.54
N VAL A 454 11.65 20.46 13.69
CA VAL A 454 10.93 21.30 14.65
C VAL A 454 11.82 22.46 15.05
N GLY A 455 11.33 23.69 14.90
CA GLY A 455 12.06 24.91 15.24
C GLY A 455 12.15 25.09 16.76
N THR A 456 11.00 25.18 17.42
CA THR A 456 10.92 25.34 18.88
C THR A 456 9.95 24.34 19.48
N VAL A 457 10.37 23.66 20.55
CA VAL A 457 9.49 22.87 21.43
C VAL A 457 9.33 23.65 22.72
N ASN A 458 8.09 24.02 23.05
CA ASN A 458 7.74 24.71 24.29
C ASN A 458 7.03 23.72 25.23
N PRO A 459 7.79 22.94 26.04
CA PRO A 459 7.19 22.15 27.11
C PRO A 459 6.76 23.08 28.25
N GLN A 460 5.59 22.83 28.84
CA GLN A 460 5.25 23.38 30.15
C GLN A 460 5.50 22.39 31.28
#